data_AF-I2PY88-F1
#
_entry.id   AF-I2PY88-F1
#
_cell.length_a   1.000
_cell.length_b   1.000
_cell.length_c   1.000
_cell.angle_alpha   90.00
_cell.angle_beta   90.00
_cell.angle_gamma   90.00
#
_symmetry.space_group_name_H-M   'P 1'
#
loop_
_entity.id
_entity.type
_entity.pdbx_description
1 polymer ?
#
loop_
_entity_poly.entity_id
_entity_poly.type
_entity_poly.pdbx_seq_one_letter_code
_entity_poly.pdbx_strand_id
1 'polypeptide(L)'
;MSEKIGPGKPDRYMQPSILMALLGGESHGYELLQHIGEYGFLKGDAPPGMIYRHLRQMEEEGLVSSQWNATGTGPAKRVYAITAEGREVLDAWAGYMERQANALLAFVARYREHSPS
;
A
#
# COMPACT_ATOMS: atom_id res chain seq x y z
N MET A 1 -11.60 23.12 -19.40
CA MET A 1 -10.95 23.79 -18.25
C MET A 1 -11.06 22.91 -17.00
N SER A 2 -10.13 21.98 -16.79
CA SER A 2 -9.87 21.36 -15.47
C SER A 2 -8.63 20.46 -15.53
N GLU A 3 -7.46 21.08 -15.52
CA GLU A 3 -6.17 20.43 -15.28
C GLU A 3 -5.54 20.97 -13.98
N LYS A 4 -6.28 20.92 -12.87
CA LYS A 4 -5.76 21.35 -11.56
C LYS A 4 -6.01 20.35 -10.42
N ILE A 5 -6.25 19.08 -10.75
CA ILE A 5 -6.21 18.01 -9.75
C ILE A 5 -5.00 17.16 -10.09
N GLY A 6 -3.84 17.56 -9.56
CA GLY A 6 -2.61 16.77 -9.69
C GLY A 6 -2.78 15.42 -9.00
N PRO A 7 -2.19 14.34 -9.53
CA PRO A 7 -2.25 13.04 -8.87
C PRO A 7 -1.63 13.16 -7.48
N GLY A 8 -2.38 12.77 -6.44
CA GLY A 8 -1.81 12.58 -5.11
C GLY A 8 -0.60 11.65 -5.22
N LYS A 9 0.45 11.91 -4.43
CA LYS A 9 1.72 11.17 -4.51
C LYS A 9 1.46 9.66 -4.34
N PRO A 10 1.65 8.83 -5.39
CA PRO A 10 1.37 7.37 -5.34
C PRO A 10 2.17 6.66 -4.24
N ASP A 11 3.34 7.22 -3.91
CA ASP A 11 4.27 6.79 -2.88
C ASP A 11 3.64 6.72 -1.47
N ARG A 12 2.69 7.61 -1.15
CA ARG A 12 2.14 7.73 0.22
C ARG A 12 1.44 6.46 0.70
N TYR A 13 0.74 5.77 -0.19
CA TYR A 13 -0.07 4.60 0.15
C TYR A 13 0.64 3.29 -0.18
N MET A 14 1.94 3.33 -0.48
CA MET A 14 2.72 2.13 -0.76
C MET A 14 2.89 1.26 0.47
N GLN A 15 3.27 1.85 1.61
CA GLN A 15 3.42 1.13 2.88
C GLN A 15 2.15 0.35 3.28
N PRO A 16 0.95 0.97 3.37
CA PRO A 16 -0.26 0.21 3.69
C PRO A 16 -0.64 -0.80 2.62
N SER A 17 -0.31 -0.56 1.34
CA SER A 17 -0.58 -1.54 0.27
C SER A 17 0.28 -2.80 0.43
N ILE A 18 1.57 -2.64 0.75
CA ILE A 18 2.48 -3.77 1.01
C ILE A 18 2.03 -4.54 2.25
N LEU A 19 1.71 -3.83 3.35
CA LEU A 19 1.23 -4.45 4.58
C LEU A 19 -0.08 -5.21 4.34
N MET A 20 -1.02 -4.63 3.58
CA MET A 20 -2.28 -5.29 3.23
C MET A 20 -2.06 -6.55 2.41
N ALA A 21 -1.15 -6.53 1.43
CA ALA A 21 -0.81 -7.72 0.64
C ALA A 21 -0.22 -8.83 1.51
N LEU A 22 0.65 -8.49 2.46
CA LEU A 22 1.25 -9.45 3.40
C LEU A 22 0.30 -9.92 4.51
N LEU A 23 -0.83 -9.24 4.72
CA LEU A 23 -1.87 -9.68 5.65
C LEU A 23 -2.53 -10.98 5.18
N GLY A 24 -2.57 -11.23 3.86
CA GLY A 24 -3.11 -12.44 3.25
C GLY A 24 -2.21 -13.67 3.38
N GLY A 25 -0.96 -13.50 3.84
CA GLY A 25 0.04 -14.54 3.98
C GLY A 25 1.44 -14.08 3.56
N GLU A 26 2.43 -14.93 3.81
CA GLU A 26 3.80 -14.69 3.35
C GLU A 26 3.84 -14.61 1.82
N SER A 27 4.65 -13.69 1.27
CA SER A 27 4.71 -13.50 -0.18
C SER A 27 6.11 -13.17 -0.67
N HIS A 28 6.38 -13.52 -1.93
CA HIS A 28 7.60 -13.10 -2.61
C HIS A 28 7.49 -11.64 -3.08
N GLY A 29 8.62 -10.92 -3.06
CA GLY A 29 8.66 -9.53 -3.54
C GLY A 29 8.10 -9.32 -4.96
N TYR A 30 8.18 -10.34 -5.82
CA TYR A 30 7.59 -10.29 -7.17
C TYR A 30 6.07 -10.51 -7.19
N GLU A 31 5.53 -11.36 -6.32
CA GLU A 31 4.08 -11.59 -6.22
C GLU A 31 3.38 -10.35 -5.65
N LEU A 32 4.01 -9.68 -4.69
CA LEU A 32 3.56 -8.37 -4.20
C LEU A 32 3.38 -7.35 -5.33
N LEU A 33 4.23 -7.39 -6.38
CA LEU A 33 4.09 -6.50 -7.54
C LEU A 33 2.78 -6.70 -8.29
N GLN A 34 2.25 -7.93 -8.32
CA GLN A 34 1.05 -8.27 -9.07
C GLN A 34 -0.23 -7.82 -8.34
N HIS A 35 -0.22 -7.87 -7.01
CA HIS A 35 -1.44 -7.65 -6.21
C HIS A 35 -1.61 -6.22 -5.69
N ILE A 36 -0.52 -5.48 -5.49
CA ILE A 36 -0.57 -4.12 -4.90
C ILE A 36 -1.34 -3.12 -5.80
N GLY A 37 -1.38 -3.35 -7.12
CA GLY A 37 -2.16 -2.53 -8.04
C GLY A 37 -3.68 -2.61 -7.82
N GLU A 38 -4.17 -3.69 -7.21
CA GLU A 38 -5.61 -3.94 -7.02
C GLU A 38 -6.24 -3.03 -5.96
N TYR A 39 -5.45 -2.43 -5.06
CA TYR A 39 -5.96 -1.62 -3.94
C TYR A 39 -6.31 -0.17 -4.31
N GLY A 40 -6.17 0.21 -5.58
CA GLY A 40 -6.70 1.48 -6.12
C GLY A 40 -5.86 2.73 -5.80
N PHE A 41 -4.77 2.61 -5.06
CA PHE A 41 -3.87 3.75 -4.75
C PHE A 41 -2.85 4.05 -5.85
N LEU A 42 -2.63 3.10 -6.75
CA LEU A 42 -1.67 3.18 -7.84
C LEU A 42 -2.42 3.19 -9.16
N LYS A 43 -2.15 4.18 -10.01
CA LYS A 43 -2.61 4.16 -11.39
C LYS A 43 -1.62 3.33 -12.20
N GLY A 44 -1.94 2.05 -12.42
CA GLY A 44 -1.08 1.10 -13.14
C GLY A 44 -0.08 0.39 -12.21
N ASP A 45 0.86 -0.35 -12.82
CA ASP A 45 1.83 -1.16 -12.09
C ASP A 45 2.78 -0.28 -11.26
N ALA A 46 2.95 -0.61 -9.98
CA ALA A 46 4.00 0.01 -9.18
C ALA A 46 5.38 -0.30 -9.78
N PRO A 47 6.27 0.70 -9.94
CA PRO A 47 7.63 0.44 -10.35
C PRO A 47 8.29 -0.55 -9.38
N PRO A 48 8.87 -1.67 -9.86
CA PRO A 48 9.46 -2.66 -8.96
C PRO A 48 10.46 -2.10 -7.97
N GLY A 49 11.30 -1.16 -8.41
CA GLY A 49 12.27 -0.48 -7.55
C GLY A 49 11.65 0.29 -6.38
N MET A 50 10.43 0.81 -6.54
CA MET A 50 9.70 1.50 -5.45
C MET A 50 9.26 0.51 -4.37
N ILE A 51 8.75 -0.65 -4.75
CA ILE A 51 8.33 -1.69 -3.81
C ILE A 51 9.51 -2.26 -3.05
N TYR A 52 10.60 -2.61 -3.74
CA TYR A 52 11.79 -3.13 -3.06
C TYR A 52 12.44 -2.11 -2.11
N ARG A 53 12.38 -0.81 -2.45
CA ARG A 53 12.81 0.26 -1.54
C ARG A 53 11.96 0.31 -0.27
N HIS A 54 10.63 0.22 -0.41
CA HIS A 54 9.74 0.20 0.75
C HIS A 54 9.88 -1.07 1.58
N LEU A 55 9.97 -2.24 0.95
CA LEU A 55 10.20 -3.51 1.67
C LEU A 55 11.48 -3.46 2.50
N ARG A 56 12.56 -2.91 1.95
CA ARG A 56 13.81 -2.72 2.67
C ARG A 56 13.64 -1.75 3.84
N GLN A 57 13.02 -0.60 3.62
CA GLN A 57 12.80 0.38 4.68
C GLN A 57 11.90 -0.19 5.79
N MET A 58 10.82 -0.87 5.42
CA MET A 58 9.89 -1.49 6.36
C MET A 58 10.54 -2.64 7.14
N GLU A 59 11.50 -3.35 6.54
CA GLU A 59 12.32 -4.35 7.24
C GLU A 59 13.26 -3.67 8.26
N GLU A 60 13.93 -2.58 7.86
CA GLU A 60 14.77 -1.76 8.75
C GLU A 60 13.95 -1.14 9.91
N GLU A 61 12.67 -0.82 9.68
CA GLU A 61 11.72 -0.32 10.68
C GLU A 61 11.05 -1.43 11.51
N GLY A 62 11.26 -2.71 11.20
CA GLY A 62 10.67 -3.84 11.91
C GLY A 62 9.18 -4.09 11.60
N LEU A 63 8.63 -3.49 10.55
CA LEU A 63 7.23 -3.67 10.13
C LEU A 63 7.02 -4.93 9.28
N VAL A 64 8.08 -5.40 8.64
CA VAL A 64 8.11 -6.69 7.93
C VAL A 64 9.37 -7.44 8.31
N SER A 65 9.29 -8.76 8.23
CA SER A 65 10.46 -9.64 8.32
C SER A 65 10.67 -10.32 6.97
N SER A 66 11.88 -10.80 6.72
CA SER A 66 12.15 -11.59 5.53
C SER A 66 13.10 -12.75 5.79
N GLN A 67 12.95 -13.79 4.98
CA GLN A 67 13.83 -14.95 4.99
C GLN A 67 14.16 -15.38 3.56
N TRP A 68 15.35 -15.98 3.39
CA TRP A 68 15.72 -16.61 2.13
C TRP A 68 15.10 -17.99 2.06
N ASN A 69 14.23 -18.21 1.09
CA ASN A 69 13.70 -19.52 0.77
C ASN A 69 14.52 -20.14 -0.37
N ALA A 70 15.29 -21.18 -0.04
CA ALA A 70 16.11 -21.96 -0.97
C ALA A 70 15.55 -23.37 -1.26
N THR A 71 14.30 -23.65 -0.90
CA THR A 71 13.72 -25.02 -0.96
C THR A 71 13.34 -25.50 -2.38
N GLY A 72 13.74 -24.81 -3.45
CA GLY A 72 13.39 -25.16 -4.83
C GLY A 72 14.57 -25.20 -5.81
N THR A 73 14.33 -25.74 -7.00
CA THR A 73 15.27 -25.69 -8.13
C THR A 73 15.23 -24.31 -8.77
N GLY A 74 16.00 -23.37 -8.22
CA GLY A 74 16.10 -22.00 -8.72
C GLY A 74 16.89 -21.09 -7.78
N PRO A 75 17.12 -19.82 -8.15
CA PRO A 75 17.72 -18.84 -7.26
C PRO A 75 16.90 -18.72 -5.98
N ALA A 76 17.57 -18.60 -4.83
CA ALA A 76 16.91 -18.35 -3.56
C ALA A 76 16.01 -17.10 -3.68
N LYS A 77 14.76 -17.22 -3.23
CA LYS A 77 13.81 -16.11 -3.25
C LYS A 77 13.64 -15.56 -1.85
N ARG A 78 13.57 -14.24 -1.74
CA ARG A 78 13.24 -13.57 -0.49
C ARG A 78 11.73 -13.64 -0.26
N VAL A 79 11.33 -14.21 0.86
CA VAL A 79 9.95 -14.28 1.34
C VAL A 79 9.80 -13.21 2.41
N TYR A 80 8.71 -12.43 2.34
CA TYR A 80 8.38 -11.40 3.32
C TYR A 80 7.15 -11.80 4.11
N ALA A 81 7.11 -11.41 5.38
CA ALA A 81 5.97 -11.59 6.26
C ALA A 81 5.74 -10.31 7.07
N ILE A 82 4.47 -9.94 7.29
CA ILE A 82 4.11 -8.84 8.18
C ILE A 82 4.43 -9.19 9.64
N THR A 83 4.97 -8.25 10.40
CA THR A 83 5.20 -8.41 11.86
C THR A 83 3.99 -7.96 12.67
N ALA A 84 4.04 -8.13 14.00
CA ALA A 84 3.00 -7.61 14.88
C ALA A 84 2.92 -6.07 14.78
N GLU A 85 4.07 -5.41 14.80
CA GLU A 85 4.24 -3.96 14.67
C GLU A 85 3.74 -3.48 13.30
N GLY A 86 4.04 -4.22 12.22
CA GLY A 86 3.49 -3.94 10.89
C GLY A 86 1.97 -3.98 10.84
N ARG A 87 1.35 -4.88 11.62
CA ARG A 87 -0.10 -5.03 11.70
C ARG A 87 -0.75 -3.85 12.44
N GLU A 88 -0.14 -3.39 13.52
CA GLU A 88 -0.57 -2.17 14.22
C GLU A 88 -0.49 -0.94 13.32
N VAL A 89 0.59 -0.82 12.53
CA VAL A 89 0.73 0.26 11.55
C VAL A 89 -0.35 0.18 10.47
N LEU A 90 -0.69 -1.03 10.00
CA LEU A 90 -1.77 -1.22 9.03
C LEU A 90 -3.14 -0.81 9.61
N ASP A 91 -3.42 -1.15 10.86
CA ASP A 91 -4.65 -0.74 11.55
C ASP A 91 -4.75 0.80 11.68
N ALA A 92 -3.62 1.45 12.00
CA ALA A 92 -3.54 2.90 12.05
C ALA A 92 -3.80 3.55 10.68
N TRP A 93 -3.28 2.94 9.61
CA TRP A 93 -3.55 3.35 8.24
C TRP A 93 -5.03 3.22 7.87
N ALA A 94 -5.66 2.09 8.18
CA ALA A 94 -7.07 1.85 7.92
C ALA A 94 -7.94 2.93 8.60
N GLY A 95 -7.68 3.19 9.89
CA GLY A 95 -8.40 4.25 10.61
C GLY A 95 -8.14 5.66 10.06
N TYR A 96 -6.92 5.95 9.59
CA TYR A 96 -6.61 7.21 8.91
C TYR A 96 -7.41 7.35 7.60
N MET A 97 -7.42 6.31 6.77
CA MET A 97 -8.12 6.30 5.48
C MET A 97 -9.63 6.46 5.66
N GLU A 98 -10.22 5.80 6.66
CA GLU A 98 -11.64 5.94 6.98
C GLU A 98 -12.01 7.39 7.33
N ARG A 99 -11.23 8.04 8.20
CA ARG A 99 -11.43 9.46 8.54
C ARG A 99 -11.30 10.38 7.33
N GLN A 100 -10.31 10.12 6.47
CA GLN A 100 -10.12 10.89 5.24
C GLN A 100 -11.28 10.70 4.26
N ALA A 101 -11.75 9.46 4.08
CA ALA A 101 -12.90 9.16 3.22
C ALA A 101 -14.15 9.89 3.71
N ASN A 102 -14.43 9.86 5.02
CA ASN A 102 -15.55 10.58 5.63
C ASN A 102 -15.45 12.10 5.41
N ALA A 103 -14.27 12.69 5.60
CA ALA A 103 -14.05 14.11 5.37
C ALA A 103 -14.25 14.51 3.89
N LEU A 104 -13.74 13.70 2.95
CA LEU A 104 -13.90 13.92 1.52
C LEU A 104 -15.37 13.83 1.10
N LEU A 105 -16.10 12.82 1.57
CA LEU A 105 -17.52 12.64 1.28
C LEU A 105 -18.36 13.79 1.87
N ALA A 106 -18.08 14.22 3.10
CA ALA A 106 -18.74 15.35 3.73
C ALA A 106 -18.53 16.66 2.93
N PHE A 107 -17.31 16.87 2.43
CA PHE A 107 -17.01 18.02 1.58
C PHE A 107 -17.82 18.00 0.27
N VAL A 108 -17.86 16.85 -0.41
CA VAL A 108 -18.63 16.69 -1.66
C VAL A 108 -20.13 16.88 -1.42
N ALA A 109 -20.66 16.36 -0.32
CA ALA A 109 -22.06 16.56 0.07
C ALA A 109 -22.37 18.05 0.24
N ARG A 110 -21.55 18.78 1.01
CA ARG A 110 -21.71 20.22 1.23
C ARG A 110 -21.63 21.04 -0.06
N TYR A 111 -20.75 20.66 -0.99
CA TYR A 111 -20.68 21.32 -2.30
C TYR A 111 -21.98 21.14 -3.09
N ARG A 112 -22.54 19.91 -3.13
CA ARG A 112 -23.78 19.60 -3.85
C ARG A 112 -25.00 20.33 -3.28
N GLU A 113 -25.02 20.60 -1.98
CA GLU A 113 -26.08 21.42 -1.35
C GLU A 113 -26.09 22.87 -1.86
N HIS A 114 -24.93 23.41 -2.23
CA HIS A 114 -24.77 24.83 -2.61
C HIS A 114 -24.68 25.05 -4.13
N SER A 115 -24.53 23.99 -4.91
CA SER A 115 -24.54 24.02 -6.37
C SER A 115 -25.75 23.23 -6.87
N PRO A 116 -26.97 23.82 -6.87
CA PRO A 116 -28.13 23.15 -7.44
C PRO A 116 -27.85 22.90 -8.92
N SER A 117 -28.27 21.72 -9.38
CA SER A 117 -28.11 21.26 -10.77
C SER A 117 -28.63 22.26 -11.80
#